data_AF-A0A5S4ZPM9-F1
#
_entry.id   AF-A0A5S4ZPM9-F1
#
_cell.length_a   1.000
_cell.length_b   1.000
_cell.length_c   1.000
_cell.angle_alpha   90.00
_cell.angle_beta   90.00
_cell.angle_gamma   90.00
#
_symmetry.space_group_name_H-M   'P 1'
#
loop_
_entity.id
_entity.type
_entity.pdbx_description
1 polymer ?
#
loop_
_entity_poly.entity_id
_entity_poly.type
_entity_poly.pdbx_seq_one_letter_code
_entity_poly.pdbx_strand_id
1 'polypeptide(L)' 'MAIKIKCPVCPNTRLLDMVWGRDAVFEIKCPRCASIINLAVKNNRVTTKKV' A
#
# COMPACT_ATOMS: atom_id res chain seq x y z
N MET A 1 1.13 7.90 -14.81
CA MET A 1 0.65 8.54 -13.57
C MET A 1 0.65 7.47 -12.48
N ALA A 2 1.41 7.64 -11.38
CA ALA A 2 1.56 6.60 -10.36
C ALA A 2 0.40 6.64 -9.33
N ILE A 3 -0.05 5.47 -8.88
CA ILE A 3 -1.06 5.32 -7.82
C ILE A 3 -0.37 5.48 -6.47
N LYS A 4 -0.78 6.48 -5.69
CA LYS A 4 -0.24 6.75 -4.36
C LYS A 4 -0.90 5.83 -3.34
N ILE A 5 -0.11 4.98 -2.70
CA ILE A 5 -0.58 4.06 -1.67
C ILE A 5 -0.52 4.75 -0.31
N LYS A 6 -1.67 4.79 0.39
CA LYS A 6 -1.79 5.40 1.72
C LYS A 6 -1.72 4.36 2.82
N CYS A 7 -1.32 4.78 4.02
CA CYS A 7 -1.43 3.98 5.21
C CYS A 7 -2.89 3.91 5.68
N PRO A 8 -3.44 2.71 5.97
CA PRO A 8 -4.79 2.59 6.51
C PRO A 8 -4.87 2.90 8.02
N VAL A 9 -3.73 3.11 8.70
CA VAL A 9 -3.66 3.27 10.16
C VAL A 9 -3.36 4.71 10.58
N CYS A 10 -2.49 5.39 9.86
CA CYS A 10 -2.00 6.72 10.24
C CYS A 10 -2.17 7.70 9.08
N PRO A 11 -2.07 9.02 9.31
CA PRO A 11 -2.25 10.03 8.25
C PRO A 11 -1.10 10.08 7.24
N ASN A 12 -0.23 9.05 7.19
CA ASN A 12 0.76 8.92 6.14
C ASN A 12 0.07 8.57 4.81
N THR A 13 0.07 9.52 3.88
CA THR A 13 -0.59 9.39 2.58
C THR A 13 0.32 8.85 1.49
N ARG A 14 1.59 8.53 1.79
CA ARG A 14 2.56 8.09 0.78
C ARG A 14 3.48 7.02 1.35
N LEU A 15 3.02 5.77 1.31
CA LEU A 15 3.81 4.58 1.62
C LEU A 15 4.67 4.15 0.44
N LEU A 16 4.06 4.13 -0.75
CA LEU A 16 4.67 3.63 -1.97
C LEU A 16 3.96 4.26 -3.18
N ASP A 17 4.71 4.48 -4.25
CA ASP A 17 4.17 4.91 -5.54
C ASP A 17 4.17 3.71 -6.49
N MET A 18 2.99 3.27 -6.90
CA MET A 18 2.84 2.14 -7.81
C MET A 18 2.67 2.62 -9.25
N VAL A 19 3.51 2.15 -10.16
CA VAL A 19 3.43 2.52 -11.58
C VAL A 19 2.47 1.59 -12.34
N TRP A 20 2.50 0.28 -12.06
CA TRP A 20 1.63 -0.74 -12.65
C TRP A 20 1.62 -2.01 -11.80
N GLY A 21 0.52 -2.76 -11.78
CA GLY A 21 0.49 -4.09 -11.16
C GLY A 21 -0.70 -4.94 -11.63
N ARG A 22 -0.44 -6.23 -11.88
CA ARG A 22 -1.44 -7.19 -12.38
C ARG A 22 -2.07 -7.98 -11.23
N ASP A 23 -1.27 -8.80 -10.55
CA ASP A 23 -1.64 -9.52 -9.33
C ASP A 23 -0.40 -9.61 -8.44
N ALA A 24 -0.42 -8.93 -7.29
CA ALA A 24 0.69 -8.94 -6.35
C ALA A 24 0.16 -8.76 -4.92
N VAL A 25 0.70 -9.52 -3.98
CA VAL A 25 0.45 -9.34 -2.55
C VAL A 25 1.80 -9.15 -1.88
N PHE A 26 1.95 -8.06 -1.14
CA PHE A 26 3.18 -7.77 -0.41
C PHE A 26 2.90 -7.00 0.88
N GLU A 27 3.80 -7.16 1.84
CA GLU A 27 3.73 -6.48 3.12
C GLU A 27 4.69 -5.30 3.13
N ILE A 28 4.20 -4.15 3.57
CA ILE A 28 5.02 -2.96 3.78
C ILE A 28 4.90 -2.51 5.22
N LYS A 29 6.04 -2.20 5.84
CA LYS A 29 6.05 -1.55 7.14
C LYS A 29 5.89 -0.05 6.95
N CYS A 30 4.92 0.56 7.64
CA CYS A 30 4.79 2.01 7.63
C CYS A 30 5.97 2.66 8.36
N PRO A 31 6.71 3.61 7.75
CA PRO A 31 7.82 4.28 8.43
C PRO A 31 7.34 5.20 9.58
N ARG A 32 6.06 5.58 9.60
CA ARG A 32 5.52 6.54 10.59
C ARG A 32 4.91 5.85 11.81
N CYS A 33 4.07 4.84 11.62
CA CYS A 33 3.40 4.14 12.72
C CYS A 33 3.95 2.74 12.99
N ALA A 34 5.01 2.32 12.27
CA ALA A 34 5.64 1.00 12.35
C ALA A 34 4.70 -0.20 12.12
N SER A 35 3.44 0.03 11.73
CA SER A 35 2.46 -1.02 11.46
C SER A 35 2.78 -1.74 10.16
N ILE A 36 2.59 -3.06 10.16
CA ILE A 36 2.70 -3.89 8.96
C ILE A 36 1.38 -3.79 8.20
N ILE A 37 1.47 -3.56 6.90
CA ILE A 37 0.32 -3.31 6.03
C ILE A 37 0.41 -4.29 4.86
N ASN A 38 -0.63 -5.10 4.73
CA ASN A 38 -0.83 -5.97 3.59
C ASN A 38 -1.38 -5.15 2.43
N LEU A 39 -0.64 -5.15 1.32
CA LEU A 39 -0.99 -4.53 0.06
C LEU A 39 -1.34 -5.61 -0.95
N ALA A 40 -2.59 -5.60 -1.43
CA ALA A 40 -3.05 -6.47 -2.49
C ALA A 40 -3.35 -5.65 -3.74
N VAL A 41 -2.75 -6.03 -4.85
CA VAL A 41 -2.96 -5.45 -6.18
C VAL A 41 -3.72 -6.45 -7.01
N LYS A 42 -4.83 -6.03 -7.60
CA LYS A 42 -5.62 -6.83 -8.54
C LYS A 42 -6.15 -5.94 -9.65
N ASN A 43 -5.77 -6.23 -10.90
CA ASN A 43 -6.18 -5.44 -12.07
C ASN A 43 -5.96 -3.92 -11.87
N ASN A 44 -4.74 -3.52 -11.49
CA ASN A 44 -4.38 -2.12 -11.25
C ASN A 44 -5.16 -1.41 -10.11
N ARG A 45 -5.93 -2.15 -9.29
CA ARG A 45 -6.56 -1.64 -8.06
C ARG A 45 -5.75 -2.08 -6.86
N VAL A 46 -5.53 -1.15 -5.93
CA VAL A 46 -4.78 -1.38 -4.70
C VAL A 46 -5.73 -1.46 -3.51
N THR A 47 -5.58 -2.50 -2.70
CA THR A 47 -6.26 -2.66 -1.41
C THR A 47 -5.21 -2.68 -0.31
N THR A 48 -5.38 -1.84 0.71
CA THR A 48 -4.49 -1.78 1.87
C THR A 48 -5.23 -2.28 3.11
N LYS A 49 -4.67 -3.24 3.83
CA LYS A 49 -5.20 -3.70 5.13
C LYS A 49 -4.09 -3.74 6.17
N LYS A 50 -4.39 -3.36 7.41
CA LYS A 50 -3.48 -3.59 8.53
C LYS A 50 -3.46 -5.10 8.83
N VAL A 51 -2.27 -5.66 9.07
CA VAL A 51 -2.10 -7.03 9.59
C VAL A 51 -2.43 -7.05 11.07
#